data_AF-A0A3S1QMX8-F1
#
_entry.id   AF-A0A3S1QMX8-F1
#
_cell.length_a   1.000
_cell.length_b   1.000
_cell.length_c   1.000
_cell.angle_alpha   90.00
_cell.angle_beta   90.00
_cell.angle_gamma   90.00
#
_symmetry.space_group_name_H-M   'P 1'
#
loop_
_entity.id
_entity.type
_entity.pdbx_description
1 polymer ?
#
loop_
_entity_poly.entity_id
_entity_poly.type
_entity_poly.pdbx_seq_one_letter_code
_entity_poly.pdbx_strand_id
1 'polypeptide(L)'
;LCQALERLAKSINPKVGIRRSGKSATVCVVAGVTRPSLRCPIFFVGSDGWAAKLSRTDPVGSGPSLLPFGAGAASCFGAANVFRTIFAAQLTGAELDETIDLSLCSYDKTKAGEAGPIDFPVDLGETHLVGLGAIGHGSLWALARQPDLKGRLHVIDHEAIELSNLQRYALAGQAEIGMSKAVLAATALRSTGLEVEAHPLTWAEYVARRGNWVLDQVGVALDTAADRLAVQGALPRWIANAWMQEHDLGISRHGFDDGQACLCCMYLPSGKSKDEHQLIAEELGIPEAHEQVKTLLQTNAGVPNDFVVRVATAMAVPFEPLAPFVGQPLRSFYQQAICGGLVFQLSEGSRRVRTVVPMAFQSVLAGIMLAADLVKHSAGFPMSPTTSTRVNLLRPLGSHLHDPKAKDSSGRCICSDDDFIAAYRRKYGAR
;
A
#
# COMPACT_ATOMS: atom_id res chain seq x y z
N LEU A 1 -26.31 4.87 9.41
CA LEU A 1 -25.11 4.03 9.13
C LEU A 1 -25.36 2.98 8.03
N CYS A 2 -26.27 2.02 8.20
CA CYS A 2 -26.46 0.91 7.23
C CYS A 2 -26.67 1.34 5.77
N GLN A 3 -27.50 2.35 5.52
CA GLN A 3 -27.71 2.90 4.17
C GLN A 3 -26.45 3.53 3.56
N ALA A 4 -25.56 4.10 4.39
CA ALA A 4 -24.31 4.67 3.93
C ALA A 4 -23.32 3.57 3.51
N LEU A 5 -23.21 2.50 4.31
CA LEU A 5 -22.39 1.32 3.97
C LEU A 5 -22.89 0.61 2.70
N GLU A 6 -24.21 0.50 2.55
CA GLU A 6 -24.81 -0.06 1.33
C GLU A 6 -24.48 0.78 0.10
N ARG A 7 -24.58 2.11 0.20
CA ARG A 7 -24.20 3.02 -0.89
C ARG A 7 -22.72 2.88 -1.24
N LEU A 8 -21.85 2.83 -0.24
CA LEU A 8 -20.41 2.65 -0.45
C LEU A 8 -20.07 1.31 -1.11
N ALA A 9 -20.68 0.21 -0.65
CA ALA A 9 -20.45 -1.10 -1.25
C ALA A 9 -20.87 -1.14 -2.72
N LYS A 10 -22.02 -0.54 -3.05
CA LYS A 10 -22.52 -0.43 -4.42
C LYS A 10 -21.74 0.55 -5.30
N SER A 11 -21.17 1.61 -4.71
CA SER A 11 -20.31 2.52 -5.47
C SER A 11 -19.00 1.85 -5.86
N ILE A 12 -18.50 0.88 -5.08
CA ILE A 12 -17.32 0.09 -5.44
C ILE A 12 -17.69 -0.99 -6.46
N ASN A 13 -18.67 -1.84 -6.12
CA ASN A 13 -19.13 -2.92 -6.98
C ASN A 13 -20.67 -2.90 -7.11
N PRO A 14 -21.21 -2.37 -8.22
CA PRO A 14 -22.66 -2.31 -8.45
C PRO A 14 -23.36 -3.68 -8.46
N LYS A 15 -22.61 -4.76 -8.69
CA LYS A 15 -23.13 -6.14 -8.73
C LYS A 15 -23.24 -6.78 -7.34
N VAL A 16 -22.83 -6.10 -6.27
CA VAL A 16 -22.92 -6.65 -4.91
C VAL A 16 -24.38 -6.82 -4.47
N GLY A 17 -24.77 -8.06 -4.14
CA GLY A 17 -26.09 -8.37 -3.62
C GLY A 17 -26.18 -8.02 -2.13
N ILE A 18 -27.15 -7.18 -1.75
CA ILE A 18 -27.38 -6.79 -0.36
C ILE A 18 -28.63 -7.48 0.18
N ARG A 19 -28.46 -8.31 1.21
CA ARG A 19 -29.58 -8.98 1.91
C ARG A 19 -29.78 -8.35 3.29
N ARG A 20 -31.04 -8.24 3.70
CA ARG A 20 -31.42 -7.69 5.03
C ARG A 20 -31.40 -8.73 6.16
N SER A 21 -31.17 -10.01 5.84
CA SER A 21 -31.11 -11.10 6.82
C SER A 21 -29.74 -11.78 6.81
N GLY A 22 -29.19 -12.01 8.00
CA GLY A 22 -27.91 -12.71 8.21
C GLY A 22 -28.05 -14.21 8.50
N LYS A 23 -29.25 -14.81 8.42
CA LYS A 23 -29.47 -16.23 8.80
C LYS A 23 -28.59 -17.23 8.05
N SER A 24 -28.14 -16.87 6.84
CA SER A 24 -27.26 -17.67 5.99
C SER A 24 -25.85 -17.08 5.86
N ALA A 25 -25.40 -16.27 6.81
CA ALA A 25 -24.08 -15.68 6.78
C ALA A 25 -23.00 -16.77 6.95
N THR A 26 -21.99 -16.76 6.09
CA THR A 26 -20.82 -17.65 6.20
C THR A 26 -19.85 -17.18 7.26
N VAL A 27 -19.71 -15.86 7.43
CA VAL A 27 -18.85 -15.22 8.43
C VAL A 27 -19.56 -13.95 8.92
N CYS A 28 -19.40 -13.63 10.20
CA CYS A 28 -19.89 -12.39 10.79
C CYS A 28 -18.72 -11.56 11.32
N VAL A 29 -18.72 -10.25 11.00
CA VAL A 29 -17.83 -9.27 11.62
C VAL A 29 -18.67 -8.33 12.45
N VAL A 30 -18.29 -8.14 13.71
CA VAL A 30 -18.97 -7.25 14.64
C VAL A 30 -18.01 -6.13 14.99
N ALA A 31 -18.34 -4.89 14.62
CA ALA A 31 -17.67 -3.72 15.16
C ALA A 31 -18.35 -3.30 16.48
N GLY A 32 -17.63 -3.41 17.59
CA GLY A 32 -18.13 -3.08 18.94
C GLY A 32 -18.61 -4.29 19.75
N VAL A 33 -19.53 -4.05 20.70
CA VAL A 33 -19.81 -4.99 21.80
C VAL A 33 -21.04 -5.90 21.61
N THR A 34 -21.73 -5.81 20.47
CA THR A 34 -22.96 -6.58 20.23
C THR A 34 -22.69 -8.07 20.06
N ARG A 35 -23.44 -8.95 20.72
CA ARG A 35 -23.39 -10.40 20.47
C ARG A 35 -24.52 -10.83 19.53
N PRO A 36 -24.25 -11.07 18.24
CA PRO A 36 -25.30 -11.52 17.32
C PRO A 36 -25.62 -13.01 17.53
N SER A 37 -26.90 -13.38 17.45
CA SER A 37 -27.35 -14.77 17.50
C SER A 37 -27.22 -15.45 16.13
N LEU A 38 -25.99 -15.55 15.60
CA LEU A 38 -25.68 -16.18 14.32
C LEU A 38 -24.89 -17.49 14.52
N ARG A 39 -25.11 -18.46 13.63
CA ARG A 39 -24.44 -19.78 13.64
C ARG A 39 -23.32 -19.84 12.61
N CYS A 40 -22.37 -18.92 12.70
CA CYS A 40 -21.19 -18.86 11.82
C CYS A 40 -19.98 -18.38 12.61
N PRO A 41 -18.74 -18.50 12.10
CA PRO A 41 -17.58 -17.81 12.67
C PRO A 41 -17.87 -16.31 12.86
N ILE A 42 -17.51 -15.79 14.04
CA ILE A 42 -17.68 -14.38 14.42
C ILE A 42 -16.31 -13.80 14.72
N PHE A 43 -16.02 -12.63 14.15
CA PHE A 43 -14.86 -11.81 14.49
C PHE A 43 -15.35 -10.50 15.08
N PHE A 44 -15.07 -10.28 16.36
CA PHE A 44 -15.28 -9.01 17.02
C PHE A 44 -14.08 -8.11 16.75
N VAL A 45 -14.33 -6.89 16.27
CA VAL A 45 -13.30 -5.87 16.02
C VAL A 45 -13.63 -4.61 16.81
N GLY A 46 -12.59 -3.97 17.32
CA GLY A 46 -12.69 -2.76 18.11
C GLY A 46 -11.38 -1.98 18.10
N SER A 47 -11.39 -0.78 18.65
CA SER A 47 -10.20 0.07 18.68
C SER A 47 -10.29 1.15 19.73
N ASP A 48 -9.15 1.62 20.21
CA ASP A 48 -9.09 2.84 21.03
C ASP A 48 -7.79 3.58 20.72
N GLY A 49 -7.91 4.73 20.06
CA GLY A 49 -6.76 5.51 19.60
C GLY A 49 -5.85 4.72 18.64
N TRP A 50 -4.66 4.43 19.13
CA TRP A 50 -3.65 3.63 18.41
C TRP A 50 -3.89 2.12 18.49
N ALA A 51 -4.73 1.65 19.42
CA ALA A 51 -4.96 0.24 19.66
C ALA A 51 -5.95 -0.35 18.65
N ALA A 52 -5.54 -1.41 17.98
CA ALA A 52 -6.36 -2.25 17.12
C ALA A 52 -6.67 -3.57 17.81
N LYS A 53 -7.96 -3.91 17.94
CA LYS A 53 -8.43 -5.07 18.68
C LYS A 53 -9.20 -6.03 17.79
N LEU A 54 -8.96 -7.33 17.96
CA LEU A 54 -9.74 -8.41 17.37
C LEU A 54 -9.92 -9.53 18.40
N SER A 55 -11.08 -10.18 18.41
CA SER A 55 -11.32 -11.40 19.18
C SER A 55 -12.29 -12.33 18.45
N ARG A 56 -12.07 -13.63 18.56
CA ARG A 56 -12.99 -14.67 18.05
C ARG A 56 -14.05 -15.09 19.06
N THR A 57 -13.81 -14.88 20.36
CA THR A 57 -14.65 -15.41 21.44
C THR A 57 -15.57 -14.35 22.03
N ASP A 58 -15.03 -13.16 22.27
CA ASP A 58 -15.66 -12.13 23.09
C ASP A 58 -15.68 -10.78 22.39
N PRO A 59 -16.76 -10.00 22.54
CA PRO A 59 -16.81 -8.66 21.99
C PRO A 59 -15.68 -7.78 22.51
N VAL A 60 -14.99 -7.13 21.58
CA VAL A 60 -14.00 -6.09 21.86
C VAL A 60 -14.63 -4.73 21.55
N GLY A 61 -14.73 -3.88 22.57
CA GLY A 61 -15.32 -2.55 22.43
C GLY A 61 -14.43 -1.58 21.64
N SER A 62 -15.01 -0.44 21.26
CA SER A 62 -14.26 0.71 20.77
C SER A 62 -14.31 1.84 21.79
N GLY A 63 -13.19 2.49 22.02
CA GLY A 63 -13.10 3.69 22.87
C GLY A 63 -13.60 4.94 22.13
N PRO A 64 -13.57 6.11 22.81
CA PRO A 64 -14.11 7.36 22.29
C PRO A 64 -13.18 8.08 21.30
N SER A 65 -11.92 7.64 21.16
CA SER A 65 -10.92 8.33 20.34
C SER A 65 -11.34 8.44 18.88
N LEU A 66 -11.00 9.58 18.26
CA LEU A 66 -11.21 9.83 16.84
C LEU A 66 -10.01 9.44 15.97
N LEU A 67 -8.90 9.02 16.56
CA LEU A 67 -7.73 8.61 15.80
C LEU A 67 -8.05 7.42 14.88
N PRO A 68 -7.68 7.49 13.60
CA PRO A 68 -8.10 6.49 12.60
C PRO A 68 -7.24 5.22 12.62
N PHE A 69 -6.09 5.23 13.28
CA PHE A 69 -5.07 4.20 13.12
C PHE A 69 -5.48 2.85 13.70
N GLY A 70 -5.93 2.81 14.96
CA GLY A 70 -6.41 1.58 15.59
C GLY A 70 -7.64 1.02 14.90
N ALA A 71 -8.62 1.88 14.58
CA ALA A 71 -9.86 1.48 13.91
C ALA A 71 -9.62 0.94 12.50
N GLY A 72 -8.78 1.61 11.72
CA GLY A 72 -8.40 1.19 10.38
C GLY A 72 -7.66 -0.15 10.40
N ALA A 73 -6.68 -0.31 11.30
CA ALA A 73 -5.94 -1.55 11.43
C ALA A 73 -6.82 -2.72 11.91
N ALA A 74 -7.71 -2.51 12.88
CA ALA A 74 -8.68 -3.52 13.34
C ALA A 74 -9.60 -3.97 12.19
N SER A 75 -10.03 -3.04 11.33
CA SER A 75 -10.80 -3.35 10.13
C SER A 75 -10.02 -4.24 9.15
N CYS A 76 -8.73 -3.95 8.94
CA CYS A 76 -7.85 -4.78 8.12
C CYS A 76 -7.65 -6.18 8.70
N PHE A 77 -7.48 -6.30 10.03
CA PHE A 77 -7.36 -7.61 10.70
C PHE A 77 -8.65 -8.43 10.61
N GLY A 78 -9.81 -7.78 10.77
CA GLY A 78 -11.11 -8.42 10.57
C GLY A 78 -11.26 -8.95 9.14
N ALA A 79 -10.95 -8.11 8.14
CA ALA A 79 -11.01 -8.49 6.73
C ALA A 79 -10.03 -9.63 6.39
N ALA A 80 -8.83 -9.64 6.96
CA ALA A 80 -7.84 -10.70 6.78
C ALA A 80 -8.32 -12.06 7.34
N ASN A 81 -9.00 -12.05 8.48
CA ASN A 81 -9.58 -13.27 9.07
C ASN A 81 -10.80 -13.77 8.29
N VAL A 82 -11.64 -12.87 7.77
CA VAL A 82 -12.72 -13.21 6.82
C VAL A 82 -12.13 -13.86 5.56
N PHE A 83 -11.09 -13.27 4.98
CA PHE A 83 -10.41 -13.79 3.80
C PHE A 83 -9.86 -15.20 4.04
N ARG A 84 -9.11 -15.40 5.14
CA ARG A 84 -8.60 -16.73 5.50
C ARG A 84 -9.69 -17.77 5.74
N THR A 85 -10.83 -17.36 6.30
CA THR A 85 -11.97 -18.27 6.49
C THR A 85 -12.57 -18.72 5.15
N ILE A 86 -12.75 -17.79 4.20
CA ILE A 86 -13.35 -18.09 2.90
C ILE A 86 -12.41 -18.92 2.02
N PHE A 87 -11.12 -18.59 2.04
CA PHE A 87 -10.11 -19.19 1.15
C PHE A 87 -9.22 -20.22 1.85
N ALA A 88 -9.67 -20.79 2.98
CA ALA A 88 -8.87 -21.70 3.80
C ALA A 88 -8.33 -22.89 3.01
N ALA A 89 -9.10 -23.41 2.06
CA ALA A 89 -8.70 -24.55 1.23
C ALA A 89 -7.62 -24.21 0.18
N GLN A 90 -7.45 -22.92 -0.15
CA GLN A 90 -6.51 -22.43 -1.15
C GLN A 90 -5.26 -21.81 -0.53
N LEU A 91 -5.26 -21.57 0.78
CA LEU A 91 -4.19 -20.90 1.49
C LEU A 91 -3.38 -21.88 2.34
N THR A 92 -2.05 -21.80 2.22
CA THR A 92 -1.14 -22.47 3.15
C THR A 92 -1.06 -21.64 4.44
N GLY A 93 -1.36 -22.23 5.60
CA GLY A 93 -1.28 -21.52 6.89
C GLY A 93 -2.45 -20.57 7.17
N ALA A 94 -3.66 -20.90 6.69
CA ALA A 94 -4.89 -20.12 6.87
C ALA A 94 -5.44 -20.09 8.32
N GLU A 95 -4.58 -20.32 9.32
CA GLU A 95 -4.92 -20.24 10.73
C GLU A 95 -5.48 -18.85 11.05
N LEU A 96 -6.48 -18.78 11.92
CA LEU A 96 -7.15 -17.53 12.28
C LEU A 96 -6.50 -16.92 13.53
N ASP A 97 -6.61 -15.60 13.66
CA ASP A 97 -6.20 -14.93 14.90
C ASP A 97 -7.23 -15.20 15.99
N GLU A 98 -6.81 -15.71 17.15
CA GLU A 98 -7.68 -15.83 18.33
C GLU A 98 -7.99 -14.45 18.92
N THR A 99 -6.93 -13.69 19.22
CA THR A 99 -7.00 -12.32 19.71
C THR A 99 -5.90 -11.47 19.10
N ILE A 100 -6.20 -10.21 18.86
CA ILE A 100 -5.23 -9.17 18.56
C ILE A 100 -5.51 -8.01 19.51
N ASP A 101 -4.45 -7.52 20.12
CA ASP A 101 -4.40 -6.20 20.73
C ASP A 101 -3.05 -5.63 20.29
N LEU A 102 -3.05 -4.65 19.40
CA LEU A 102 -1.85 -4.11 18.78
C LEU A 102 -1.89 -2.58 18.80
N SER A 103 -0.85 -1.94 19.34
CA SER A 103 -0.67 -0.49 19.20
C SER A 103 0.02 -0.15 17.88
N LEU A 104 -0.59 0.70 17.05
CA LEU A 104 0.04 1.25 15.84
C LEU A 104 1.06 2.36 16.16
N CYS A 105 1.10 2.81 17.43
CA CYS A 105 2.10 3.74 17.90
C CYS A 105 3.47 3.06 18.02
N SER A 106 3.52 1.95 18.77
CA SER A 106 4.73 1.18 19.05
C SER A 106 4.94 -0.04 18.16
N TYR A 107 3.89 -0.53 17.50
CA TYR A 107 3.83 -1.83 16.82
C TYR A 107 4.06 -3.02 17.76
N ASP A 108 3.65 -2.88 19.02
CA ASP A 108 3.78 -3.89 20.08
C ASP A 108 2.40 -4.41 20.52
N LYS A 109 2.31 -5.71 20.79
CA LYS A 109 1.10 -6.40 21.29
C LYS A 109 0.94 -6.31 22.81
N THR A 110 2.05 -6.16 23.54
CA THR A 110 2.07 -6.14 25.01
C THR A 110 1.73 -4.76 25.59
N LYS A 111 1.97 -3.70 24.82
CA LYS A 111 1.73 -2.30 25.18
C LYS A 111 0.49 -1.69 24.54
N ALA A 112 -0.40 -2.52 23.99
CA ALA A 112 -1.60 -2.03 23.33
C ALA A 112 -2.56 -1.27 24.27
N GLY A 113 -2.45 -1.51 25.59
CA GLY A 113 -3.16 -0.76 26.64
C GLY A 113 -2.46 0.52 27.14
N GLU A 114 -1.23 0.83 26.71
CA GLU A 114 -0.65 2.15 26.96
C GLU A 114 -1.33 3.14 26.02
N ALA A 115 -2.24 3.95 26.56
CA ALA A 115 -2.91 5.02 25.83
C ALA A 115 -1.85 6.02 25.34
N GLY A 116 -1.36 5.83 24.11
CA GLY A 116 -0.69 6.88 23.37
C GLY A 116 -1.61 8.11 23.31
N PRO A 117 -1.09 9.33 23.08
CA PRO A 117 -1.88 10.56 23.10
C PRO A 117 -3.18 10.39 22.31
N ILE A 118 -4.31 10.59 22.99
CA ILE A 118 -5.65 10.49 22.43
C ILE A 118 -5.99 11.90 21.95
N ASP A 119 -6.08 12.05 20.62
CA ASP A 119 -6.45 13.28 19.91
C ASP A 119 -5.53 14.48 20.20
N PHE A 120 -4.60 14.75 19.27
CA PHE A 120 -3.63 15.85 19.37
C PHE A 120 -3.50 16.56 18.02
N PRO A 121 -3.29 17.89 18.02
CA PRO A 121 -3.01 18.63 16.81
C PRO A 121 -1.67 18.21 16.22
N VAL A 122 -1.62 18.08 14.89
CA VAL A 122 -0.42 17.65 14.17
C VAL A 122 -0.16 18.60 13.02
N ASP A 123 1.04 19.18 13.01
CA ASP A 123 1.54 19.93 11.87
C ASP A 123 2.52 19.06 11.08
N LEU A 124 2.14 18.64 9.88
CA LEU A 124 3.03 17.87 8.99
C LEU A 124 4.17 18.72 8.43
N GLY A 125 4.25 20.02 8.70
CA GLY A 125 5.20 20.90 8.01
C GLY A 125 5.03 20.77 6.49
N GLU A 126 6.13 20.72 5.74
CA GLU A 126 6.10 20.40 4.31
C GLU A 126 6.38 18.91 4.08
N THR A 127 5.38 18.18 3.60
CA THR A 127 5.43 16.72 3.39
C THR A 127 5.15 16.37 1.93
N HIS A 128 5.77 15.29 1.45
CA HIS A 128 5.50 14.72 0.13
C HIS A 128 4.97 13.31 0.28
N LEU A 129 3.81 13.01 -0.31
CA LEU A 129 3.31 11.65 -0.45
C LEU A 129 3.45 11.22 -1.90
N VAL A 130 4.37 10.29 -2.14
CA VAL A 130 4.77 9.82 -3.47
C VAL A 130 4.20 8.43 -3.72
N GLY A 131 3.41 8.29 -4.77
CA GLY A 131 2.63 7.09 -5.06
C GLY A 131 1.27 7.14 -4.36
N LEU A 132 0.22 7.25 -5.15
CA LEU A 132 -1.18 7.31 -4.71
C LEU A 132 -1.93 6.06 -5.17
N GLY A 133 -1.21 4.94 -5.26
CA GLY A 133 -1.77 3.62 -5.48
C GLY A 133 -2.55 3.08 -4.26
N ALA A 134 -2.64 1.76 -4.12
CA ALA A 134 -3.45 1.14 -3.08
C ALA A 134 -2.97 1.49 -1.65
N ILE A 135 -1.64 1.53 -1.45
CA ILE A 135 -1.02 1.95 -0.18
C ILE A 135 -1.30 3.43 0.06
N GLY A 136 -1.07 4.30 -0.95
CA GLY A 136 -1.32 5.73 -0.85
C GLY A 136 -2.80 6.04 -0.51
N HIS A 137 -3.75 5.31 -1.08
CA HIS A 137 -5.17 5.41 -0.71
C HIS A 137 -5.44 5.06 0.75
N GLY A 138 -4.76 4.03 1.30
CA GLY A 138 -4.83 3.70 2.72
C GLY A 138 -4.26 4.82 3.61
N SER A 139 -3.16 5.45 3.18
CA SER A 139 -2.57 6.59 3.88
C SER A 139 -3.47 7.81 3.86
N LEU A 140 -4.00 8.18 2.69
CA LEU A 140 -4.94 9.28 2.54
C LEU A 140 -6.22 9.05 3.36
N TRP A 141 -6.72 7.81 3.42
CA TRP A 141 -7.89 7.46 4.22
C TRP A 141 -7.67 7.76 5.70
N ALA A 142 -6.47 7.46 6.22
CA ALA A 142 -6.07 7.75 7.59
C ALA A 142 -5.85 9.26 7.79
N LEU A 143 -5.05 9.92 6.94
CA LEU A 143 -4.78 11.36 7.06
C LEU A 143 -6.05 12.21 6.99
N ALA A 144 -7.01 11.87 6.13
CA ALA A 144 -8.30 12.56 6.03
C ALA A 144 -9.15 12.49 7.30
N ARG A 145 -8.81 11.58 8.22
CA ARG A 145 -9.51 11.33 9.48
C ARG A 145 -8.66 11.67 10.71
N GLN A 146 -7.42 12.09 10.53
CA GLN A 146 -6.59 12.57 11.62
C GLN A 146 -7.17 13.89 12.15
N PRO A 147 -7.55 13.98 13.43
CA PRO A 147 -8.02 15.22 14.03
C PRO A 147 -6.93 16.31 13.98
N ASP A 148 -7.35 17.55 13.76
CA ASP A 148 -6.50 18.74 13.82
C ASP A 148 -5.19 18.65 13.02
N LEU A 149 -5.27 17.99 11.85
CA LEU A 149 -4.16 17.86 10.92
C LEU A 149 -4.00 19.13 10.08
N LYS A 150 -2.79 19.71 10.10
CA LYS A 150 -2.39 20.88 9.30
C LYS A 150 -1.00 20.71 8.70
N GLY A 151 -0.59 21.66 7.88
CA GLY A 151 0.68 21.66 7.15
C GLY A 151 0.47 21.73 5.64
N ARG A 152 1.55 21.54 4.88
CA ARG A 152 1.55 21.51 3.41
C ARG A 152 1.85 20.10 2.93
N LEU A 153 0.99 19.54 2.09
CA LEU A 153 1.14 18.19 1.55
C LEU A 153 1.15 18.21 0.03
N HIS A 154 2.28 17.83 -0.56
CA HIS A 154 2.38 17.55 -1.99
C HIS A 154 2.01 16.08 -2.24
N VAL A 155 0.97 15.84 -3.05
CA VAL A 155 0.54 14.49 -3.44
C VAL A 155 0.93 14.23 -4.90
N ILE A 156 1.79 13.23 -5.12
CA ILE A 156 2.50 13.04 -6.40
C ILE A 156 2.19 11.65 -6.96
N ASP A 157 1.46 11.62 -8.08
CA ASP A 157 1.17 10.41 -8.85
C ASP A 157 0.67 10.80 -10.25
N HIS A 158 1.20 10.19 -11.30
CA HIS A 158 0.89 10.51 -12.69
C HIS A 158 -0.34 9.78 -13.24
N GLU A 159 -0.82 8.76 -12.53
CA GLU A 159 -1.86 7.88 -13.03
C GLU A 159 -3.28 8.41 -12.73
N ALA A 160 -4.24 7.89 -13.49
CA ALA A 160 -5.66 8.05 -13.22
C ALA A 160 -6.23 6.78 -12.56
N ILE A 161 -7.42 6.89 -11.97
CA ILE A 161 -8.15 5.75 -11.41
C ILE A 161 -8.71 4.89 -12.54
N GLU A 162 -8.42 3.60 -12.50
CA GLU A 162 -8.99 2.61 -13.40
C GLU A 162 -10.00 1.70 -12.68
N LEU A 163 -10.90 1.07 -13.43
CA LEU A 163 -11.84 0.07 -12.90
C LEU A 163 -11.13 -1.05 -12.14
N SER A 164 -9.97 -1.50 -12.66
CA SER A 164 -9.12 -2.52 -12.05
C SER A 164 -8.58 -2.13 -10.66
N ASN A 165 -8.60 -0.85 -10.31
CA ASN A 165 -8.09 -0.33 -9.04
C ASN A 165 -9.12 -0.47 -7.90
N LEU A 166 -10.42 -0.45 -8.21
CA LEU A 166 -11.50 -0.41 -7.22
C LEU A 166 -11.54 -1.63 -6.29
N GLN A 167 -10.93 -2.74 -6.69
CA GLN A 167 -10.77 -3.92 -5.83
C GLN A 167 -9.85 -3.70 -4.61
N ARG A 168 -9.03 -2.63 -4.59
CA ARG A 168 -8.04 -2.38 -3.53
C ARG A 168 -7.88 -0.91 -3.10
N TYR A 169 -8.56 0.04 -3.73
CA TYR A 169 -8.42 1.47 -3.41
C TYR A 169 -9.49 1.92 -2.41
N ALA A 170 -9.05 2.35 -1.22
CA ALA A 170 -9.93 2.66 -0.08
C ALA A 170 -10.82 3.91 -0.26
N LEU A 171 -10.53 4.76 -1.24
CA LEU A 171 -11.16 6.07 -1.44
C LEU A 171 -11.86 6.24 -2.80
N ALA A 172 -11.88 5.19 -3.63
CA ALA A 172 -12.41 5.27 -4.99
C ALA A 172 -13.60 4.33 -5.18
N GLY A 173 -14.61 4.79 -5.92
CA GLY A 173 -15.67 3.99 -6.49
C GLY A 173 -15.77 4.20 -8.00
N GLN A 174 -16.87 3.73 -8.59
CA GLN A 174 -17.16 3.81 -10.02
C GLN A 174 -17.20 5.26 -10.53
N ALA A 175 -17.59 6.21 -9.69
CA ALA A 175 -17.69 7.62 -10.07
C ALA A 175 -16.32 8.29 -10.27
N GLU A 176 -15.28 7.74 -9.65
CA GLU A 176 -13.92 8.28 -9.71
C GLU A 176 -13.09 7.70 -10.87
N ILE A 177 -13.61 6.75 -11.65
CA ILE A 177 -12.90 6.17 -12.80
C ILE A 177 -12.55 7.28 -13.80
N GLY A 178 -11.28 7.34 -14.22
CA GLY A 178 -10.72 8.36 -15.09
C GLY A 178 -10.24 9.63 -14.37
N MET A 179 -10.55 9.79 -13.08
CA MET A 179 -10.04 10.90 -12.28
C MET A 179 -8.55 10.72 -11.99
N SER A 180 -7.76 11.81 -12.04
CA SER A 180 -6.36 11.78 -11.59
C SER A 180 -6.28 11.41 -10.11
N LYS A 181 -5.37 10.49 -9.76
CA LYS A 181 -5.15 10.07 -8.37
C LYS A 181 -4.74 11.24 -7.48
N ALA A 182 -3.90 12.14 -7.98
CA ALA A 182 -3.48 13.34 -7.26
C ALA A 182 -4.64 14.29 -6.97
N VAL A 183 -5.57 14.47 -7.92
CA VAL A 183 -6.76 15.31 -7.73
C VAL A 183 -7.76 14.66 -6.76
N LEU A 184 -7.91 13.33 -6.81
CA LEU A 184 -8.73 12.60 -5.84
C LEU A 184 -8.15 12.72 -4.41
N ALA A 185 -6.82 12.67 -4.27
CA ALA A 185 -6.16 12.86 -2.99
C ALA A 185 -6.42 14.24 -2.39
N ALA A 186 -6.28 15.31 -3.17
CA ALA A 186 -6.65 16.67 -2.73
C ALA A 186 -8.13 16.76 -2.33
N THR A 187 -9.01 16.09 -3.08
CA THR A 187 -10.45 15.99 -2.77
C THR A 187 -10.72 15.30 -1.44
N ALA A 188 -10.04 14.19 -1.16
CA ALA A 188 -10.22 13.41 0.05
C ALA A 188 -9.78 14.13 1.32
N LEU A 189 -8.84 15.08 1.20
CA LEU A 189 -8.26 15.80 2.32
C LEU A 189 -8.90 17.17 2.58
N ARG A 190 -9.91 17.59 1.80
CA ARG A 190 -10.55 18.92 1.93
C ARG A 190 -11.14 19.23 3.30
N SER A 191 -11.49 18.22 4.09
CA SER A 191 -12.01 18.41 5.45
C SER A 191 -10.91 18.61 6.50
N THR A 192 -9.63 18.51 6.12
CA THR A 192 -8.48 18.72 7.01
C THR A 192 -8.00 20.18 6.91
N GLY A 193 -7.10 20.58 7.82
CA GLY A 193 -6.39 21.85 7.75
C GLY A 193 -5.14 21.83 6.85
N LEU A 194 -4.98 20.80 6.00
CA LEU A 194 -3.84 20.69 5.08
C LEU A 194 -4.00 21.60 3.86
N GLU A 195 -2.93 22.31 3.51
CA GLU A 195 -2.72 22.88 2.19
C GLU A 195 -2.24 21.77 1.25
N VAL A 196 -3.14 21.21 0.44
CA VAL A 196 -2.82 20.07 -0.45
C VAL A 196 -2.57 20.53 -1.87
N GLU A 197 -1.39 20.20 -2.39
CA GLU A 197 -1.02 20.45 -3.78
C GLU A 197 -0.97 19.14 -4.57
N ALA A 198 -1.81 19.03 -5.60
CA ALA A 198 -1.87 17.87 -6.47
C ALA A 198 -0.87 17.98 -7.62
N HIS A 199 0.01 16.99 -7.75
CA HIS A 199 1.02 16.91 -8.80
C HIS A 199 0.76 15.65 -9.65
N PRO A 200 0.01 15.74 -10.76
CA PRO A 200 -0.23 14.63 -11.68
C PRO A 200 1.01 14.34 -12.53
N LEU A 201 2.12 14.00 -11.86
CA LEU A 201 3.46 13.87 -12.41
C LEU A 201 4.16 12.64 -11.82
N THR A 202 5.13 12.12 -12.54
CA THR A 202 6.08 11.17 -11.97
C THR A 202 6.97 11.88 -10.93
N TRP A 203 7.57 11.10 -10.02
CA TRP A 203 8.51 11.65 -9.05
C TRP A 203 9.67 12.40 -9.72
N ALA A 204 10.23 11.85 -10.80
CA ALA A 204 11.33 12.46 -11.53
C ALA A 204 10.95 13.81 -12.14
N GLU A 205 9.78 13.91 -12.79
CA GLU A 205 9.26 15.15 -13.35
C GLU A 205 9.00 16.20 -12.26
N TYR A 206 8.46 15.76 -11.12
CA TYR A 206 8.22 16.65 -9.98
C TYR A 206 9.52 17.26 -9.45
N VAL A 207 10.54 16.43 -9.18
CA VAL A 207 11.85 16.89 -8.68
C VAL A 207 12.52 17.83 -9.68
N ALA A 208 12.42 17.54 -10.98
CA ALA A 208 12.96 18.40 -12.03
C ALA A 208 12.31 19.80 -12.05
N ARG A 209 11.02 19.92 -11.67
CA ARG A 209 10.27 21.19 -11.67
C ARG A 209 10.34 21.96 -10.36
N ARG A 210 10.54 21.30 -9.22
CA ARG A 210 10.49 21.90 -7.87
C ARG A 210 11.47 23.05 -7.69
N GLY A 211 12.62 23.01 -8.39
CA GLY A 211 13.64 24.07 -8.37
C GLY A 211 14.48 24.12 -7.09
N ASN A 212 13.88 23.96 -5.91
CA ASN A 212 14.57 23.73 -4.65
C ASN A 212 14.48 22.25 -4.25
N TRP A 213 15.60 21.54 -4.23
CA TRP A 213 15.55 20.10 -3.95
C TRP A 213 15.27 19.78 -2.48
N VAL A 214 15.03 20.76 -1.61
CA VAL A 214 14.77 20.60 -0.17
C VAL A 214 13.50 19.75 0.05
N LEU A 215 13.65 18.62 0.73
CA LEU A 215 12.59 17.64 0.99
C LEU A 215 12.70 17.18 2.44
N ASP A 216 11.95 17.81 3.35
CA ASP A 216 12.08 17.54 4.79
C ASP A 216 11.56 16.15 5.15
N GLN A 217 10.36 15.81 4.70
CA GLN A 217 9.83 14.45 4.86
C GLN A 217 9.08 13.95 3.63
N VAL A 218 9.29 12.66 3.34
CA VAL A 218 8.68 11.97 2.20
C VAL A 218 8.06 10.65 2.65
N GLY A 219 6.75 10.52 2.47
CA GLY A 219 6.03 9.26 2.52
C GLY A 219 6.06 8.56 1.16
N VAL A 220 6.50 7.32 1.13
CA VAL A 220 6.68 6.53 -0.10
C VAL A 220 5.71 5.36 -0.12
N ALA A 221 4.84 5.36 -1.12
CA ALA A 221 3.84 4.33 -1.40
C ALA A 221 3.91 3.88 -2.87
N LEU A 222 5.14 3.84 -3.40
CA LEU A 222 5.49 3.40 -4.75
C LEU A 222 5.51 1.86 -4.85
N ASP A 223 5.29 1.34 -6.04
CA ASP A 223 5.22 -0.10 -6.34
C ASP A 223 6.57 -0.68 -6.78
N THR A 224 7.40 0.09 -7.49
CA THR A 224 8.70 -0.39 -7.98
C THR A 224 9.86 -0.09 -7.03
N ALA A 225 10.89 -0.94 -7.06
CA ALA A 225 12.15 -0.66 -6.36
C ALA A 225 12.89 0.54 -6.96
N ALA A 226 12.87 0.67 -8.30
CA ALA A 226 13.56 1.75 -9.00
C ALA A 226 13.04 3.13 -8.58
N ASP A 227 11.72 3.31 -8.47
CA ASP A 227 11.16 4.60 -8.06
C ASP A 227 11.44 4.90 -6.59
N ARG A 228 11.43 3.88 -5.71
CA ARG A 228 11.86 4.04 -4.31
C ARG A 228 13.33 4.48 -4.21
N LEU A 229 14.21 3.90 -5.03
CA LEU A 229 15.62 4.32 -5.13
C LEU A 229 15.73 5.76 -5.66
N ALA A 230 14.91 6.16 -6.63
CA ALA A 230 14.88 7.53 -7.14
C ALA A 230 14.44 8.55 -6.07
N VAL A 231 13.49 8.19 -5.20
CA VAL A 231 13.15 9.02 -4.02
C VAL A 231 14.35 9.20 -3.10
N GLN A 232 15.04 8.11 -2.76
CA GLN A 232 16.23 8.19 -1.92
C GLN A 232 17.38 8.98 -2.57
N GLY A 233 17.54 8.88 -3.89
CA GLY A 233 18.52 9.63 -4.68
C GLY A 233 18.26 11.14 -4.68
N ALA A 234 17.02 11.58 -4.44
CA ALA A 234 16.71 13.00 -4.23
C ALA A 234 17.15 13.51 -2.85
N LEU A 235 17.69 12.65 -1.98
CA LEU A 235 18.23 12.95 -0.65
C LEU A 235 17.24 13.71 0.26
N PRO A 236 16.05 13.18 0.61
CA PRO A 236 15.19 13.74 1.66
C PRO A 236 15.87 13.70 3.04
N ARG A 237 15.51 14.61 3.98
CA ARG A 237 16.00 14.51 5.37
C ARG A 237 15.47 13.25 6.05
N TRP A 238 14.21 12.92 5.79
CA TRP A 238 13.55 11.75 6.35
C TRP A 238 12.59 11.08 5.37
N ILE A 239 12.56 9.76 5.38
CA ILE A 239 11.66 8.95 4.55
C ILE A 239 10.92 7.93 5.42
N ALA A 240 9.60 7.84 5.21
CA ALA A 240 8.81 6.69 5.58
C ALA A 240 8.40 5.92 4.32
N ASN A 241 8.75 4.64 4.21
CA ASN A 241 8.48 3.82 3.03
C ASN A 241 7.58 2.64 3.39
N ALA A 242 6.39 2.58 2.81
CA ALA A 242 5.51 1.43 2.91
C ALA A 242 5.62 0.54 1.67
N TRP A 243 5.49 -0.76 1.89
CA TRP A 243 5.52 -1.75 0.81
C TRP A 243 4.51 -2.87 1.06
N MET A 244 4.24 -3.60 -0.02
CA MET A 244 3.56 -4.88 -0.04
C MET A 244 4.41 -5.84 -0.88
N GLN A 245 4.45 -7.10 -0.46
CA GLN A 245 4.98 -8.25 -1.18
C GLN A 245 3.90 -9.34 -1.25
N GLU A 246 4.22 -10.46 -1.89
CA GLU A 246 3.28 -11.57 -2.10
C GLU A 246 2.63 -12.09 -0.80
N HIS A 247 3.34 -12.01 0.32
CA HIS A 247 2.88 -12.57 1.60
C HIS A 247 2.83 -11.56 2.74
N ASP A 248 3.56 -10.46 2.64
CA ASP A 248 3.70 -9.51 3.74
C ASP A 248 3.62 -8.06 3.26
N LEU A 249 3.52 -7.18 4.25
CA LEU A 249 3.54 -5.75 4.10
C LEU A 249 4.41 -5.15 5.19
N GLY A 250 4.78 -3.89 5.04
CA GLY A 250 5.48 -3.21 6.11
C GLY A 250 5.69 -1.73 5.86
N ILE A 251 6.40 -1.15 6.82
CA ILE A 251 6.80 0.25 6.87
C ILE A 251 8.24 0.34 7.37
N SER A 252 9.02 1.24 6.77
CA SER A 252 10.41 1.48 7.11
C SER A 252 10.68 2.97 7.22
N ARG A 253 11.65 3.34 8.06
CA ARG A 253 11.99 4.73 8.35
C ARG A 253 13.47 4.93 8.12
N HIS A 254 13.81 6.03 7.46
CA HIS A 254 15.17 6.30 7.02
C HIS A 254 15.49 7.78 7.20
N GLY A 255 16.45 8.09 8.08
CA GLY A 255 17.22 9.32 7.98
C GLY A 255 18.41 9.10 7.05
N PHE A 256 18.85 10.16 6.37
CA PHE A 256 20.11 10.13 5.63
C PHE A 256 21.25 10.67 6.49
N ASP A 257 22.43 10.05 6.42
CA ASP A 257 23.61 10.39 7.22
C ASP A 257 23.39 10.31 8.75
N ASP A 258 22.55 9.38 9.22
CA ASP A 258 22.28 9.12 10.65
C ASP A 258 22.95 7.83 11.19
N GLY A 259 23.77 7.19 10.36
CA GLY A 259 24.42 5.92 10.67
C GLY A 259 23.54 4.68 10.46
N GLN A 260 22.25 4.83 10.17
CA GLN A 260 21.31 3.73 9.93
C GLN A 260 21.21 3.40 8.43
N ALA A 261 20.42 2.37 8.13
CA ALA A 261 20.11 2.00 6.75
C ALA A 261 19.27 3.09 6.07
N CYS A 262 19.76 3.64 4.96
CA CYS A 262 18.91 4.43 4.08
C CYS A 262 17.93 3.53 3.30
N LEU A 263 16.98 4.12 2.57
CA LEU A 263 16.00 3.35 1.80
C LEU A 263 16.67 2.47 0.73
N CYS A 264 17.76 2.93 0.10
CA CYS A 264 18.49 2.15 -0.90
C CYS A 264 19.06 0.84 -0.33
N CYS A 265 19.49 0.81 0.94
CA CYS A 265 20.01 -0.40 1.59
C CYS A 265 19.01 -1.57 1.52
N MET A 266 17.71 -1.29 1.50
CA MET A 266 16.66 -2.31 1.47
C MET A 266 16.53 -3.01 0.11
N TYR A 267 17.02 -2.38 -0.96
CA TYR A 267 16.84 -2.83 -2.34
C TYR A 267 18.18 -3.12 -3.04
N LEU A 268 19.28 -3.17 -2.29
CA LEU A 268 20.56 -3.55 -2.86
C LEU A 268 20.53 -5.00 -3.36
N PRO A 269 21.01 -5.27 -4.58
CA PRO A 269 21.15 -6.63 -5.06
C PRO A 269 22.13 -7.41 -4.18
N SER A 270 21.66 -8.54 -3.64
CA SER A 270 22.45 -9.52 -2.90
C SER A 270 23.04 -10.62 -3.81
N GLY A 271 22.70 -10.62 -5.10
CA GLY A 271 23.20 -11.58 -6.08
C GLY A 271 22.69 -11.29 -7.48
N LYS A 272 23.00 -12.19 -8.43
CA LYS A 272 22.46 -12.12 -9.80
C LYS A 272 20.96 -12.42 -9.77
N SER A 273 20.16 -11.50 -10.26
CA SER A 273 18.73 -11.68 -10.53
C SER A 273 18.46 -11.60 -12.02
N LYS A 274 17.34 -12.15 -12.47
CA LYS A 274 16.85 -11.88 -13.82
C LYS A 274 16.52 -10.41 -13.97
N ASP A 275 16.76 -9.88 -15.16
CA ASP A 275 16.34 -8.52 -15.49
C ASP A 275 14.81 -8.47 -15.67
N GLU A 276 14.23 -7.29 -15.49
CA GLU A 276 12.78 -7.07 -15.60
C GLU A 276 12.19 -7.58 -16.93
N HIS A 277 12.89 -7.34 -18.05
CA HIS A 277 12.43 -7.79 -19.36
C HIS A 277 12.41 -9.31 -19.50
N GLN A 278 13.29 -10.03 -18.80
CA GLN A 278 13.29 -11.50 -18.78
C GLN A 278 12.12 -12.03 -17.97
N LEU A 279 11.83 -11.42 -16.82
CA LEU A 279 10.69 -11.77 -15.97
C LEU A 279 9.36 -11.54 -16.70
N ILE A 280 9.18 -10.35 -17.31
CA ILE A 280 7.97 -10.02 -18.06
C ILE A 280 7.78 -10.97 -19.25
N ALA A 281 8.84 -11.30 -19.99
CA ALA A 281 8.76 -12.23 -21.12
C ALA A 281 8.33 -13.64 -20.67
N GLU A 282 8.87 -14.13 -19.55
CA GLU A 282 8.48 -15.41 -18.95
C GLU A 282 7.01 -15.43 -18.52
N GLU A 283 6.54 -14.36 -17.87
CA GLU A 283 5.17 -14.26 -17.39
C GLU A 283 4.14 -14.06 -18.50
N LEU A 284 4.53 -13.47 -19.62
CA LEU A 284 3.74 -13.40 -20.84
C LEU A 284 3.75 -14.72 -21.63
N GLY A 285 4.50 -15.73 -21.18
CA GLY A 285 4.61 -17.03 -21.84
C GLY A 285 5.46 -17.03 -23.11
N ILE A 286 6.26 -15.98 -23.33
CA ILE A 286 7.12 -15.79 -24.52
C ILE A 286 8.56 -15.44 -24.11
N PRO A 287 9.25 -16.29 -23.31
CA PRO A 287 10.59 -16.01 -22.79
C PRO A 287 11.62 -15.71 -23.88
N GLU A 288 11.46 -16.28 -25.07
CA GLU A 288 12.31 -16.04 -26.23
C GLU A 288 12.20 -14.60 -26.77
N ALA A 289 11.15 -13.87 -26.41
CA ALA A 289 10.91 -12.50 -26.84
C ALA A 289 11.60 -11.44 -25.95
N HIS A 290 12.44 -11.82 -24.99
CA HIS A 290 12.92 -10.89 -23.95
C HIS A 290 13.65 -9.65 -24.50
N GLU A 291 14.36 -9.73 -25.63
CA GLU A 291 14.98 -8.55 -26.26
C GLU A 291 13.95 -7.59 -26.90
N GLN A 292 12.86 -8.14 -27.48
CA GLN A 292 11.73 -7.34 -27.94
C GLN A 292 11.05 -6.65 -26.76
N VAL A 293 10.82 -7.39 -25.66
CA VAL A 293 10.26 -6.87 -24.40
C VAL A 293 11.15 -5.75 -23.84
N LYS A 294 12.47 -5.94 -23.81
CA LYS A 294 13.44 -4.93 -23.37
C LYS A 294 13.34 -3.65 -24.21
N THR A 295 13.28 -3.79 -25.54
CA THR A 295 13.16 -2.65 -26.45
C THR A 295 11.86 -1.88 -26.20
N LEU A 296 10.73 -2.58 -26.04
CA LEU A 296 9.43 -1.97 -25.74
C LEU A 296 9.44 -1.25 -24.38
N LEU A 297 10.05 -1.83 -23.34
CA LEU A 297 10.19 -1.18 -22.03
C LEU A 297 11.06 0.08 -22.08
N GLN A 298 12.17 0.04 -22.82
CA GLN A 298 13.12 1.16 -22.91
C GLN A 298 12.60 2.33 -23.74
N THR A 299 11.90 2.03 -24.85
CA THR A 299 11.37 3.05 -25.76
C THR A 299 9.98 3.54 -25.37
N ASN A 300 9.34 2.88 -24.39
CA ASN A 300 7.93 3.06 -24.04
C ASN A 300 7.00 2.95 -25.26
N ALA A 301 7.40 2.17 -26.27
CA ALA A 301 6.64 2.01 -27.50
C ALA A 301 5.40 1.13 -27.28
N GLY A 302 4.39 1.35 -28.12
CA GLY A 302 3.16 0.57 -28.11
C GLY A 302 3.41 -0.90 -28.46
N VAL A 303 2.72 -1.82 -27.79
CA VAL A 303 2.81 -3.25 -28.11
C VAL A 303 2.22 -3.52 -29.50
N PRO A 304 2.95 -4.15 -30.42
CA PRO A 304 2.45 -4.38 -31.76
C PRO A 304 1.44 -5.54 -31.78
N ASN A 305 0.62 -5.59 -32.83
CA ASN A 305 -0.46 -6.57 -32.93
C ASN A 305 0.06 -8.03 -32.89
N ASP A 306 1.13 -8.31 -33.63
CA ASP A 306 1.78 -9.63 -33.65
C ASP A 306 2.28 -10.07 -32.28
N PHE A 307 2.79 -9.12 -31.47
CA PHE A 307 3.19 -9.38 -30.08
C PHE A 307 1.98 -9.80 -29.23
N VAL A 308 0.86 -9.06 -29.33
CA VAL A 308 -0.36 -9.39 -28.57
C VAL A 308 -0.94 -10.74 -29.03
N VAL A 309 -0.91 -11.05 -30.34
CA VAL A 309 -1.32 -12.36 -30.87
C VAL A 309 -0.44 -13.49 -30.31
N ARG A 310 0.89 -13.28 -30.25
CA ARG A 310 1.82 -14.25 -29.65
C ARG A 310 1.51 -14.47 -28.18
N VAL A 311 1.25 -13.41 -27.40
CA VAL A 311 0.84 -13.54 -25.99
C VAL A 311 -0.49 -14.26 -25.87
N ALA A 312 -1.50 -13.91 -26.66
CA ALA A 312 -2.81 -14.58 -26.65
C ALA A 312 -2.67 -16.08 -26.93
N THR A 313 -1.87 -16.44 -27.93
CA THR A 313 -1.56 -17.82 -28.30
C THR A 313 -0.80 -18.53 -27.19
N ALA A 314 0.29 -17.92 -26.71
CA ALA A 314 1.11 -18.46 -25.63
C ALA A 314 0.26 -18.71 -24.38
N MET A 315 -0.62 -17.77 -24.04
CA MET A 315 -1.51 -17.81 -22.87
C MET A 315 -2.82 -18.58 -23.10
N ALA A 316 -3.06 -19.09 -24.31
CA ALA A 316 -4.26 -19.84 -24.69
C ALA A 316 -5.56 -19.08 -24.35
N VAL A 317 -5.58 -17.77 -24.62
CA VAL A 317 -6.76 -16.91 -24.44
C VAL A 317 -7.17 -16.29 -25.78
N PRO A 318 -8.45 -15.91 -25.95
CA PRO A 318 -8.90 -15.21 -27.16
C PRO A 318 -8.13 -13.91 -27.37
N PHE A 319 -7.94 -13.51 -28.62
CA PHE A 319 -7.25 -12.26 -28.97
C PHE A 319 -8.14 -11.03 -28.73
N GLU A 320 -9.45 -11.15 -28.95
CA GLU A 320 -10.41 -10.06 -28.93
C GLU A 320 -10.39 -9.24 -27.62
N PRO A 321 -10.32 -9.86 -26.42
CA PRO A 321 -10.18 -9.13 -25.16
C PRO A 321 -8.84 -8.40 -25.00
N LEU A 322 -7.79 -8.84 -25.70
CA LEU A 322 -6.45 -8.23 -25.66
C LEU A 322 -6.24 -7.18 -26.76
N ALA A 323 -7.06 -7.19 -27.80
CA ALA A 323 -6.99 -6.24 -28.91
C ALA A 323 -6.95 -4.75 -28.49
N PRO A 324 -7.68 -4.30 -27.44
CA PRO A 324 -7.61 -2.90 -26.98
C PRO A 324 -6.23 -2.46 -26.48
N PHE A 325 -5.35 -3.40 -26.14
CA PHE A 325 -3.99 -3.08 -25.68
C PHE A 325 -3.01 -2.86 -26.82
N VAL A 326 -3.36 -3.22 -28.07
CA VAL A 326 -2.49 -2.98 -29.22
C VAL A 326 -2.20 -1.48 -29.33
N GLY A 327 -0.91 -1.13 -29.41
CA GLY A 327 -0.45 0.25 -29.44
C GLY A 327 -0.28 0.92 -28.07
N GLN A 328 -0.70 0.27 -26.97
CA GLN A 328 -0.44 0.78 -25.62
C GLN A 328 0.97 0.39 -25.13
N PRO A 329 1.59 1.16 -24.23
CA PRO A 329 2.88 0.79 -23.65
C PRO A 329 2.85 -0.61 -23.03
N LEU A 330 3.95 -1.34 -23.18
CA LEU A 330 4.09 -2.71 -22.67
C LEU A 330 3.79 -2.82 -21.16
N ARG A 331 4.19 -1.82 -20.36
CA ARG A 331 3.90 -1.80 -18.91
C ARG A 331 2.39 -1.76 -18.65
N SER A 332 1.65 -0.91 -19.36
CA SER A 332 0.19 -0.82 -19.26
C SER A 332 -0.48 -2.14 -19.67
N PHE A 333 -0.04 -2.73 -20.79
CA PHE A 333 -0.53 -4.03 -21.23
C PHE A 333 -0.28 -5.12 -20.19
N TYR A 334 0.96 -5.27 -19.71
CA TYR A 334 1.32 -6.27 -18.71
C TYR A 334 0.55 -6.07 -17.39
N GLN A 335 0.48 -4.83 -16.89
CA GLN A 335 -0.21 -4.50 -15.65
C GLN A 335 -1.72 -4.77 -15.74
N GLN A 336 -2.39 -4.42 -16.84
CA GLN A 336 -3.83 -4.61 -16.98
C GLN A 336 -4.22 -6.04 -17.38
N ALA A 337 -3.46 -6.67 -18.28
CA ALA A 337 -3.78 -8.02 -18.78
C ALA A 337 -3.37 -9.13 -17.80
N ILE A 338 -2.16 -9.05 -17.23
CA ILE A 338 -1.61 -10.08 -16.32
C ILE A 338 -1.95 -9.73 -14.87
N CYS A 339 -1.45 -8.60 -14.36
CA CYS A 339 -1.63 -8.22 -12.95
C CYS A 339 -3.09 -7.82 -12.63
N GLY A 340 -3.83 -7.29 -13.62
CA GLY A 340 -5.24 -6.96 -13.52
C GLY A 340 -6.17 -8.17 -13.56
N GLY A 341 -5.64 -9.37 -13.83
CA GLY A 341 -6.37 -10.63 -13.78
C GLY A 341 -7.23 -10.94 -15.00
N LEU A 342 -7.14 -10.16 -16.10
CA LEU A 342 -7.91 -10.40 -17.31
C LEU A 342 -7.60 -11.78 -17.93
N VAL A 343 -6.31 -12.14 -18.06
CA VAL A 343 -5.91 -13.45 -18.59
C VAL A 343 -6.34 -14.60 -17.66
N PHE A 344 -6.38 -14.38 -16.36
CA PHE A 344 -6.90 -15.36 -15.40
C PHE A 344 -8.41 -15.58 -15.55
N GLN A 345 -9.18 -14.50 -15.74
CA GLN A 345 -10.63 -14.58 -16.01
C GLN A 345 -10.92 -15.34 -17.31
N LEU A 346 -10.17 -15.05 -18.37
CA LEU A 346 -10.36 -15.67 -19.69
C LEU A 346 -9.94 -17.14 -19.76
N SER A 347 -9.06 -17.57 -18.87
CA SER A 347 -8.60 -18.96 -18.79
C SER A 347 -9.40 -19.81 -17.79
N GLU A 348 -10.50 -19.29 -17.23
CA GLU A 348 -11.31 -19.96 -16.19
C GLU A 348 -10.48 -20.46 -14.98
N GLY A 349 -9.34 -19.80 -14.70
CA GLY A 349 -8.42 -20.23 -13.63
C GLY A 349 -7.64 -21.52 -13.91
N SER A 350 -7.73 -22.08 -15.12
CA SER A 350 -7.01 -23.32 -15.52
C SER A 350 -5.50 -23.14 -15.63
N ARG A 351 -5.03 -21.90 -15.83
CA ARG A 351 -3.62 -21.58 -15.98
C ARG A 351 -3.05 -20.96 -14.72
N ARG A 352 -1.92 -21.50 -14.24
CA ARG A 352 -1.08 -20.89 -13.18
C ARG A 352 -0.35 -19.67 -13.74
N VAL A 353 -1.09 -18.64 -14.11
CA VAL A 353 -0.51 -17.29 -14.12
C VAL A 353 -0.24 -16.96 -12.66
N ARG A 354 0.88 -16.30 -12.36
CA ARG A 354 1.19 -15.82 -11.00
C ARG A 354 0.27 -14.64 -10.69
N THR A 355 -1.04 -14.87 -10.62
CA THR A 355 -2.03 -13.88 -10.24
C THR A 355 -1.93 -13.65 -8.75
N VAL A 356 -1.25 -12.57 -8.39
CA VAL A 356 -1.30 -12.03 -7.04
C VAL A 356 -2.70 -11.46 -6.85
N VAL A 357 -3.53 -12.13 -6.03
CA VAL A 357 -4.86 -11.60 -5.69
C VAL A 357 -4.66 -10.30 -4.92
N PRO A 358 -5.15 -9.17 -5.42
CA PRO A 358 -4.98 -7.90 -4.74
C PRO A 358 -5.79 -7.89 -3.44
N MET A 359 -5.08 -7.92 -2.32
CA MET A 359 -5.67 -7.92 -0.99
C MET A 359 -5.78 -6.49 -0.46
N ALA A 360 -6.97 -5.89 -0.59
CA ALA A 360 -7.22 -4.52 -0.14
C ALA A 360 -6.76 -4.28 1.30
N PHE A 361 -7.04 -5.21 2.22
CA PHE A 361 -6.68 -5.12 3.64
C PHE A 361 -5.16 -5.06 3.88
N GLN A 362 -4.34 -5.64 2.99
CA GLN A 362 -2.88 -5.50 3.09
C GLN A 362 -2.44 -4.10 2.66
N SER A 363 -2.87 -3.63 1.49
CA SER A 363 -2.52 -2.28 1.03
C SER A 363 -3.01 -1.20 1.97
N VAL A 364 -4.24 -1.34 2.47
CA VAL A 364 -4.83 -0.36 3.40
C VAL A 364 -4.06 -0.36 4.72
N LEU A 365 -3.70 -1.53 5.28
CA LEU A 365 -2.90 -1.56 6.51
C LEU A 365 -1.52 -0.91 6.30
N ALA A 366 -0.82 -1.22 5.21
CA ALA A 366 0.46 -0.58 4.88
C ALA A 366 0.33 0.94 4.76
N GLY A 367 -0.77 1.41 4.13
CA GLY A 367 -1.07 2.82 4.02
C GLY A 367 -1.35 3.50 5.37
N ILE A 368 -2.13 2.84 6.23
CA ILE A 368 -2.40 3.30 7.60
C ILE A 368 -1.10 3.40 8.40
N MET A 369 -0.21 2.40 8.28
CA MET A 369 1.11 2.41 8.94
C MET A 369 1.99 3.56 8.42
N LEU A 370 1.95 3.86 7.12
CA LEU A 370 2.66 5.00 6.54
C LEU A 370 2.15 6.34 7.10
N ALA A 371 0.83 6.54 7.14
CA ALA A 371 0.24 7.74 7.70
C ALA A 371 0.51 7.87 9.21
N ALA A 372 0.44 6.75 9.95
CA ALA A 372 0.78 6.69 11.36
C ALA A 372 2.20 7.18 11.61
N ASP A 373 3.17 6.73 10.82
CA ASP A 373 4.56 7.13 10.99
C ASP A 373 4.85 8.58 10.59
N LEU A 374 4.21 9.10 9.54
CA LEU A 374 4.28 10.53 9.19
C LEU A 374 3.76 11.41 10.33
N VAL A 375 2.61 11.03 10.90
CA VAL A 375 1.99 11.74 12.03
C VAL A 375 2.88 11.66 13.27
N LYS A 376 3.39 10.47 13.61
CA LYS A 376 4.30 10.30 14.76
C LYS A 376 5.57 11.11 14.61
N HIS A 377 6.20 11.10 13.43
CA HIS A 377 7.40 11.87 13.16
C HIS A 377 7.15 13.37 13.33
N SER A 378 6.07 13.87 12.72
CA SER A 378 5.70 15.29 12.76
C SER A 378 5.29 15.77 14.17
N ALA A 379 4.70 14.88 14.96
CA ALA A 379 4.31 15.16 16.34
C ALA A 379 5.45 14.97 17.35
N GLY A 380 6.67 14.65 16.90
CA GLY A 380 7.83 14.48 17.78
C GLY A 380 7.77 13.24 18.67
N PHE A 381 7.02 12.20 18.28
CA PHE A 381 7.00 10.96 19.03
C PHE A 381 8.40 10.31 18.98
N PRO A 382 8.77 9.53 20.01
CA PRO A 382 10.03 8.81 20.00
C PRO A 382 10.19 7.99 18.72
N MET A 383 11.37 8.09 18.11
CA MET A 383 11.70 7.30 16.94
C MET A 383 11.54 5.81 17.26
N SER A 384 10.95 5.07 16.31
CA SER A 384 10.85 3.61 16.40
C SER A 384 12.24 3.02 16.64
N PRO A 385 12.40 2.07 17.59
CA PRO A 385 13.70 1.44 17.87
C PRO A 385 14.20 0.56 16.71
N THR A 386 13.33 0.25 15.75
CA THR A 386 13.66 -0.49 14.54
C THR A 386 13.51 0.38 13.30
N THR A 387 14.39 0.17 12.32
CA THR A 387 14.31 0.76 10.98
C THR A 387 13.12 0.24 10.17
N SER A 388 12.59 -0.96 10.48
CA SER A 388 11.43 -1.50 9.76
C SER A 388 10.50 -2.36 10.62
N THR A 389 9.20 -2.34 10.27
CA THR A 389 8.14 -3.16 10.86
C THR A 389 7.45 -3.95 9.74
N ARG A 390 7.25 -5.25 9.95
CA ARG A 390 6.65 -6.18 8.99
C ARG A 390 5.43 -6.88 9.57
N VAL A 391 4.40 -7.04 8.75
CA VAL A 391 3.16 -7.75 9.08
C VAL A 391 2.82 -8.72 7.95
N ASN A 392 2.41 -9.93 8.30
CA ASN A 392 1.85 -10.89 7.36
C ASN A 392 0.39 -11.15 7.77
N LEU A 393 -0.55 -10.81 6.88
CA LEU A 393 -2.00 -10.95 7.11
C LEU A 393 -2.58 -12.25 6.55
N LEU A 394 -1.76 -13.10 5.92
CA LEU A 394 -2.14 -14.41 5.42
C LEU A 394 -1.98 -15.52 6.47
N ARG A 395 -1.47 -15.18 7.66
CA ARG A 395 -1.31 -16.05 8.82
C ARG A 395 -1.58 -15.25 10.11
N PRO A 396 -1.70 -15.89 11.29
CA PRO A 396 -1.89 -15.18 12.54
C PRO A 396 -0.82 -14.13 12.78
N LEU A 397 -1.21 -13.01 13.39
CA LEU A 397 -0.34 -11.87 13.65
C LEU A 397 0.83 -12.30 14.53
N GLY A 398 2.03 -12.18 13.98
CA GLY A 398 3.28 -12.56 14.64
C GLY A 398 3.45 -11.90 16.01
N SER A 399 4.18 -12.58 16.90
CA SER A 399 4.50 -12.05 18.23
C SER A 399 5.49 -10.89 18.19
N HIS A 400 6.34 -10.83 17.16
CA HIS A 400 7.33 -9.78 16.96
C HIS A 400 7.19 -9.22 15.55
N LEU A 401 6.96 -7.90 15.45
CA LEU A 401 6.75 -7.21 14.17
C LEU A 401 7.95 -6.37 13.75
N HIS A 402 8.90 -6.13 14.66
CA HIS A 402 10.13 -5.41 14.36
C HIS A 402 11.06 -6.27 13.49
N ASP A 403 11.49 -5.72 12.36
CA ASP A 403 12.37 -6.36 11.38
C ASP A 403 13.53 -5.40 11.05
N PRO A 404 14.49 -5.19 11.97
CA PRO A 404 15.55 -4.21 11.77
C PRO A 404 16.38 -4.53 10.53
N LYS A 405 16.58 -3.50 9.70
CA LYS A 405 17.48 -3.52 8.54
C LYS A 405 18.76 -2.77 8.88
N ALA A 406 19.88 -3.48 8.74
CA ALA A 406 21.21 -2.92 8.92
C ALA A 406 21.62 -2.07 7.72
N LYS A 407 22.44 -1.05 7.97
CA LYS A 407 23.13 -0.30 6.92
C LYS A 407 24.02 -1.26 6.13
N ASP A 408 24.06 -1.10 4.81
CA ASP A 408 24.97 -1.88 3.98
C ASP A 408 26.43 -1.57 4.34
N SER A 409 27.22 -2.62 4.58
CA SER A 409 28.63 -2.54 4.94
C SER A 409 29.57 -2.68 3.75
N SER A 410 29.05 -2.98 2.55
CA SER A 410 29.88 -3.20 1.35
C SER A 410 30.40 -1.91 0.72
N GLY A 411 29.88 -0.75 1.15
CA GLY A 411 30.22 0.56 0.57
C GLY A 411 29.53 0.85 -0.76
N ARG A 412 28.67 -0.07 -1.26
CA ARG A 412 27.98 0.09 -2.55
C ARG A 412 26.75 1.00 -2.46
N CYS A 413 26.25 1.25 -1.26
CA CYS A 413 25.06 2.08 -1.07
C CYS A 413 25.41 3.57 -1.08
N ILE A 414 24.51 4.39 -1.63
CA ILE A 414 24.70 5.86 -1.66
C ILE A 414 24.84 6.49 -0.27
N CYS A 415 24.37 5.84 0.81
CA CYS A 415 24.57 6.32 2.19
C CYS A 415 25.97 6.04 2.76
N SER A 416 26.83 5.40 1.97
CA SER A 416 28.24 5.15 2.27
C SER A 416 29.15 5.82 1.24
N ASP A 417 28.58 6.59 0.31
CA ASP A 417 29.28 7.29 -0.76
C ASP A 417 29.51 8.76 -0.37
N ASP A 418 30.77 9.21 -0.44
CA ASP A 418 31.18 10.53 0.02
C ASP A 418 30.55 11.67 -0.79
N ASP A 419 30.30 11.48 -2.09
CA ASP A 419 29.69 12.51 -2.94
C ASP A 419 28.22 12.73 -2.57
N PHE A 420 27.48 11.64 -2.33
CA PHE A 420 26.09 11.74 -1.86
C PHE A 420 25.98 12.33 -0.45
N ILE A 421 26.88 11.95 0.46
CA ILE A 421 26.93 12.53 1.82
C ILE A 421 27.27 14.02 1.74
N ALA A 422 28.26 14.42 0.94
CA ALA A 422 28.62 15.82 0.75
C ALA A 422 27.48 16.62 0.09
N ALA A 423 26.77 16.04 -0.89
CA ALA A 423 25.59 16.65 -1.49
C ALA A 423 24.47 16.86 -0.46
N TYR A 424 24.19 15.86 0.37
CA TYR A 424 23.21 15.95 1.46
C TYR A 424 23.56 17.06 2.47
N ARG A 425 24.81 17.12 2.92
CA ARG A 425 25.26 18.15 3.87
C ARG A 425 25.24 19.56 3.26
N ARG A 426 25.57 19.72 1.98
CA ARG A 426 25.41 21.01 1.28
C ARG A 426 23.95 21.45 1.20
N LYS A 427 23.06 20.48 0.98
CA LYS A 427 21.62 20.72 0.82
C LYS A 427 20.93 21.17 2.11
N TYR A 428 21.39 20.68 3.26
CA TYR A 428 20.69 20.86 4.54
C TYR A 428 21.51 21.52 5.64
N GLY A 429 22.78 21.84 5.37
CA GLY A 429 23.77 22.24 6.37
C GLY A 429 24.49 21.02 6.97
N ALA A 430 25.70 21.24 7.49
CA ALA A 430 26.34 20.28 8.39
C ALA A 430 25.53 20.23 9.70
N ARG A 431 25.37 19.04 10.27
CA ARG A 431 24.74 18.86 11.59
C ARG A 431 25.56 19.50 12.69
#